data_AF-A0A438GMV0-F1
#
_entry.id   AF-A0A438GMV0-F1
#
_cell.length_a   1.000
_cell.length_b   1.000
_cell.length_c   1.000
_cell.angle_alpha   90.00
_cell.angle_beta   90.00
_cell.angle_gamma   90.00
#
_symmetry.space_group_name_H-M   'P 1'
#
loop_
_entity.id
_entity.type
_entity.pdbx_description
1 polymer ?
#
loop_
_entity_poly.entity_id
_entity_poly.type
_entity_poly.pdbx_seq_one_letter_code
_entity_poly.pdbx_strand_id
1 'polypeptide(L)'
;MWLLSDGFKELVRAWWTGYSVVGSTSHCLVEKLKSLKRDLRKWKKKFLVTFMLKKLRLFLEYNSGIQRRDLIPCPLRKQRLVWGFGGV
;
A
#
# COMPACT_ATOMS: atom_id res chain seq x y z
N MET A 1 7.50 -8.92 4.63
CA MET A 1 6.61 -9.56 5.62
C MET A 1 6.55 -8.65 6.85
N TRP A 2 5.36 -8.26 7.30
CA TRP A 2 5.03 -7.37 8.45
C TRP A 2 5.97 -7.30 9.68
N LEU A 3 6.74 -8.34 10.01
CA LEU A 3 7.73 -8.34 11.09
C LEU A 3 8.91 -7.37 10.85
N LEU A 4 9.16 -7.02 9.59
CA LEU A 4 10.19 -6.08 9.15
C LEU A 4 9.68 -4.63 9.03
N SER A 5 8.41 -4.37 9.38
CA SER A 5 7.89 -3.00 9.34
C SER A 5 8.48 -2.19 10.49
N ASP A 6 9.08 -1.05 10.17
CA ASP A 6 9.49 -0.05 11.16
C ASP A 6 8.31 0.28 12.09
N GLY A 7 8.58 0.24 13.39
CA GLY A 7 7.60 0.49 14.45
C GLY A 7 6.86 -0.72 15.03
N PHE A 8 6.98 -1.93 14.45
CA PHE A 8 6.32 -3.12 15.03
C PHE A 8 6.90 -3.49 16.41
N LYS A 9 8.24 -3.50 16.53
CA LYS A 9 8.92 -3.83 17.80
C LYS A 9 8.60 -2.81 18.90
N GLU A 10 8.48 -1.53 18.55
CA GLU A 10 8.14 -0.46 19.49
C GLU A 10 6.69 -0.56 19.96
N LEU A 11 5.75 -0.87 19.07
CA LEU A 11 4.35 -1.14 19.40
C LEU A 11 4.20 -2.33 20.35
N VAL A 12 4.89 -3.44 20.08
CA VAL A 12 4.86 -4.62 20.94
C VAL A 12 5.44 -4.30 22.32
N ARG A 13 6.54 -3.53 22.39
CA ARG A 13 7.10 -3.04 23.66
C ARG A 13 6.09 -2.18 24.43
N ALA A 14 5.43 -1.23 23.77
CA ALA A 14 4.45 -0.34 24.39
C ALA A 14 3.24 -1.11 24.95
N TRP A 15 2.72 -2.10 24.21
CA TRP A 15 1.65 -2.96 24.72
C TRP A 15 2.11 -3.81 25.90
N TRP A 16 3.31 -4.38 25.82
CA TRP A 16 3.86 -5.21 26.88
C TRP A 16 4.06 -4.45 28.19
N THR A 17 4.53 -3.20 28.12
CA THR A 17 4.65 -2.31 29.28
C THR A 17 3.30 -1.82 29.81
N GLY A 18 2.27 -1.76 28.95
CA GLY A 18 0.91 -1.34 29.34
C GLY A 18 0.08 -2.43 30.02
N TYR A 19 0.46 -3.70 29.91
CA TYR A 19 -0.23 -4.78 30.60
C TYR A 19 0.19 -4.87 32.06
N SER A 20 -0.57 -4.20 32.94
CA SER A 20 -0.53 -4.45 34.38
C SER A 20 -1.47 -5.61 34.71
N VAL A 21 -0.92 -6.74 35.14
CA VAL A 21 -1.69 -7.93 35.52
C VAL A 21 -1.23 -8.37 36.90
N VAL A 22 -2.15 -8.42 37.84
CA VAL A 22 -1.91 -8.79 39.24
C VAL A 22 -2.36 -10.22 39.45
N GLY A 23 -1.48 -11.10 39.92
CA GLY A 23 -1.76 -12.52 40.14
C GLY A 23 -0.48 -13.36 40.24
N SER A 24 -0.62 -14.69 40.27
CA SER A 24 0.50 -15.62 40.19
C SER A 24 1.24 -15.48 38.86
N THR A 25 2.57 -15.65 38.87
CA THR A 25 3.46 -15.38 37.72
C THR A 25 3.04 -16.15 36.46
N SER A 26 2.57 -17.39 36.61
CA SER A 26 2.03 -18.22 35.54
C SER A 26 0.70 -17.70 34.99
N HIS A 27 -0.24 -17.27 35.84
CA HIS A 27 -1.51 -16.67 35.41
C HIS A 27 -1.30 -15.33 34.71
N CYS A 28 -0.41 -14.50 35.25
CA CYS A 28 -0.03 -13.20 34.71
C CYS A 28 0.52 -13.32 33.28
N LEU A 29 1.41 -14.29 33.04
CA LEU A 29 1.95 -14.55 31.70
C LEU A 29 0.87 -15.00 30.71
N VAL A 30 -0.02 -15.91 31.11
CA VAL A 30 -1.09 -16.41 30.25
C VAL A 30 -2.05 -15.29 29.85
N GLU A 31 -2.43 -14.42 30.78
CA GLU A 31 -3.28 -13.27 30.49
C GLU A 31 -2.60 -12.26 29.58
N LYS A 32 -1.33 -11.92 29.84
CA LYS A 32 -0.54 -11.02 28.98
C LYS A 32 -0.40 -11.55 27.55
N LEU A 33 -0.21 -12.85 27.38
CA LEU A 33 -0.14 -13.47 26.06
C LEU A 33 -1.51 -13.50 25.36
N LYS A 34 -2.60 -13.70 26.11
CA LYS A 34 -3.96 -13.64 25.57
C LYS A 34 -4.32 -12.22 25.08
N SER A 35 -3.97 -11.18 25.83
CA SER A 35 -4.18 -9.78 25.41
C SER A 35 -3.29 -9.44 24.20
N LEU A 36 -2.01 -9.81 24.23
CA LEU A 36 -1.10 -9.58 23.10
C LEU A 36 -1.60 -10.25 21.81
N LYS A 37 -2.13 -11.48 21.91
CA LYS A 37 -2.72 -12.18 20.75
C LYS A 37 -3.95 -11.47 20.17
N ARG A 38 -4.72 -10.74 20.98
CA ARG A 38 -5.87 -9.94 20.50
C ARG A 38 -5.40 -8.68 19.79
N ASP A 39 -4.42 -7.98 20.34
CA ASP A 39 -3.90 -6.75 19.75
C ASP A 39 -3.14 -7.00 18.44
N LEU A 40 -2.40 -8.11 18.35
CA LEU A 40 -1.79 -8.56 17.09
C LEU A 40 -2.83 -8.84 15.99
N ARG A 41 -4.00 -9.39 16.33
CA ARG A 41 -5.07 -9.62 15.36
C ARG A 41 -5.67 -8.32 14.83
N LYS A 42 -5.90 -7.34 15.72
CA LYS A 42 -6.36 -6.00 15.32
C LYS A 42 -5.34 -5.30 14.44
N TRP A 43 -4.07 -5.37 14.84
CA TRP A 43 -2.97 -4.76 14.10
C TRP A 43 -2.79 -5.38 12.72
N LYS A 44 -2.90 -6.71 12.58
CA LYS A 44 -2.91 -7.39 11.27
C LYS A 44 -3.91 -6.75 10.31
N LYS A 45 -5.15 -6.55 10.77
CA LYS A 45 -6.23 -6.01 9.93
C LYS A 45 -5.91 -4.58 9.50
N LYS A 46 -5.46 -3.74 10.42
CA LYS A 46 -5.06 -2.34 10.11
C LYS A 46 -3.86 -2.30 9.17
N PHE A 47 -2.83 -3.10 9.44
CA PHE A 47 -1.63 -3.19 8.60
C PHE A 47 -1.97 -3.66 7.19
N LEU A 48 -2.83 -4.67 7.04
CA LEU A 48 -3.29 -5.13 5.73
C LEU A 48 -3.97 -3.99 4.96
N VAL A 49 -4.89 -3.25 5.57
CA VAL A 49 -5.56 -2.11 4.90
C VAL A 49 -4.53 -1.05 4.49
N THR A 50 -3.66 -0.62 5.39
CA THR A 50 -2.64 0.40 5.09
C THR A 50 -1.65 -0.07 4.01
N PHE A 51 -1.23 -1.33 4.05
CA PHE A 51 -0.34 -1.92 3.06
C PHE A 51 -1.02 -1.99 1.68
N MET A 52 -2.28 -2.44 1.64
CA MET A 52 -3.07 -2.48 0.41
C MET A 52 -3.29 -1.08 -0.17
N LEU A 53 -3.58 -0.09 0.67
CA LEU A 53 -3.71 1.31 0.24
C LEU A 53 -2.41 1.86 -0.35
N LYS A 54 -1.26 1.60 0.28
CA LYS A 54 0.05 1.99 -0.26
C LYS A 54 0.31 1.30 -1.60
N LYS A 55 0.03 0.00 -1.72
CA LYS A 55 0.19 -0.75 -2.96
C LYS A 55 -0.73 -0.23 -4.07
N LEU A 56 -1.99 0.07 -3.76
CA LEU A 56 -2.95 0.66 -4.70
C LEU A 56 -2.54 2.07 -5.12
N ARG A 57 -2.05 2.91 -4.20
CA ARG A 57 -1.52 4.24 -4.53
C ARG A 57 -0.37 4.13 -5.52
N LEU A 58 0.62 3.28 -5.22
CA LEU A 58 1.74 3.03 -6.13
C LEU A 58 1.27 2.48 -7.48
N PHE A 59 0.24 1.63 -7.49
CA PHE A 59 -0.35 1.11 -8.71
C PHE A 59 -1.03 2.21 -9.54
N LEU A 60 -1.76 3.14 -8.92
CA LEU A 60 -2.39 4.28 -9.60
C LEU A 60 -1.36 5.28 -10.13
N GLU A 61 -0.33 5.59 -9.34
CA GLU A 61 0.82 6.43 -9.76
C GLU A 61 1.55 5.79 -10.96
N TYR A 62 1.75 4.48 -10.93
CA TYR A 62 2.34 3.75 -12.05
C TYR A 62 1.48 3.77 -13.32
N ASN A 63 0.17 3.50 -13.21
CA ASN A 63 -0.74 3.48 -14.36
C ASN A 63 -0.98 4.88 -14.96
N SER A 64 -1.07 5.93 -14.13
CA SER A 64 -1.14 7.31 -14.62
C SER A 64 0.14 7.75 -15.34
N GLY A 65 1.30 7.18 -14.98
CA GLY A 65 2.56 7.35 -15.70
C GLY A 65 2.63 6.62 -17.05
N ILE A 66 1.86 5.55 -17.24
CA ILE A 66 1.75 4.84 -18.54
C ILE A 66 0.92 5.66 -19.54
N GLN A 67 -0.15 6.32 -19.10
CA GLN A 67 -0.99 7.17 -19.96
C GLN A 67 -0.20 8.32 -20.64
N ARG A 68 0.94 8.76 -20.08
CA ARG A 68 1.81 9.78 -20.70
C ARG A 68 2.78 9.24 -21.74
N ARG A 69 3.07 7.94 -21.77
CA ARG A 69 3.93 7.34 -22.80
C ARG A 69 3.17 6.89 -24.05
N ASP A 70 1.86 6.72 -23.95
CA ASP A 70 1.00 6.31 -25.08
C ASP A 70 0.37 7.48 -25.84
N LEU A 71 0.59 8.73 -25.40
CA LEU A 71 0.35 9.93 -26.21
C LEU A 71 1.67 10.50 -26.72
N ILE A 72 2.24 9.87 -27.74
CA ILE A 72 2.96 10.59 -28.77
C ILE A 72 1.92 10.96 -29.83
N PRO A 73 1.46 12.21 -29.93
CA PRO A 73 0.81 12.66 -31.16
C PRO A 73 1.89 12.65 -32.23
N CYS A 74 1.81 11.72 -33.17
CA CYS A 74 2.64 11.75 -34.38
C CYS A 74 2.49 13.13 -35.03
N PRO A 75 3.55 13.94 -35.13
CA PRO A 75 3.48 15.14 -35.91
C PRO A 75 3.65 14.77 -37.39
N LEU A 76 2.65 15.14 -38.18
CA LEU A 76 2.79 15.47 -39.60
C LEU A 76 3.06 14.31 -40.57
N ARG A 77 1.98 13.84 -41.19
CA ARG A 77 1.95 13.67 -42.66
C ARG A 77 0.60 14.10 -43.23
N LYS A 78 0.29 15.40 -43.13
CA LYS A 78 -0.54 16.08 -44.12
C LYS A 78 0.40 16.83 -45.07
N GLN A 79 0.72 16.19 -46.19
CA GLN A 79 1.00 16.88 -47.46
C GLN A 79 0.91 15.89 -48.62
N ARG A 80 -0.25 15.92 -49.27
CA ARG A 80 -0.42 15.81 -50.73
C ARG A 80 -1.79 16.43 -51.03
N LEU A 81 -1.89 17.76 -51.19
CA LEU A 81 -1.86 18.42 -52.51
C LEU A 81 -2.55 17.51 -53.53
N VAL A 82 -3.89 17.57 -53.63
CA VAL A 82 -4.60 18.46 -54.57
C VAL A 82 -3.78 18.63 -55.85
N TRP A 83 -3.95 17.68 -56.77
CA TRP A 83 -3.80 17.98 -58.20
C TRP A 83 -5.20 18.35 -58.69
N GLY A 84 -5.40 19.64 -58.94
CA GLY A 84 -6.49 20.12 -59.76
C GLY A 84 -6.16 20.04 -61.26
N PHE A 85 -7.16 20.37 -62.07
CA PHE A 85 -7.21 20.49 -63.54
C PHE A 85 -7.42 19.12 -64.25
N GLY A 86 -8.58 18.85 -64.87
CA GLY A 86 -9.24 19.59 -65.96
C GLY A 86 -8.67 19.04 -67.28
N GLY A 87 -9.37 18.20 -68.06
CA GLY A 87 -10.55 18.56 -68.83
C GLY A 87 -10.13 19.15 -70.19
N VAL A 88 -9.75 18.28 -71.15
CA VAL A 88 -9.98 18.34 -72.61
C VAL A 88 -9.87 16.91 -73.13
#